data_AF-A0A7W3DJD0-F1
#
_entry.id   AF-A0A7W3DJD0-F1
#
_cell.length_a   1.000
_cell.length_b   1.000
_cell.length_c   1.000
_cell.angle_alpha   90.00
_cell.angle_beta   90.00
_cell.angle_gamma   90.00
#
_symmetry.space_group_name_H-M   'P 1'
#
loop_
_entity.id
_entity.type
_entity.pdbx_description
1 polymer ?
#
loop_
_entity_poly.entity_id
_entity_poly.type
_entity_poly.pdbx_seq_one_letter_code
_entity_poly.pdbx_strand_id
1 'polypeptide(L)'
;MNTFEQFKAQVTQHACGLGPEQLAGYWGRSTSGECVSPSYEVFRGYPTRHPLAEFVEMAASRNGIRPDDYLGDLLRGPHEVVGSLTDDSTSPAASLPVYFFPGAGIYAAAVSDTEVLDVWMSWPCYPENW
;
A
#
# COMPACT_ATOMS: atom_id res chain seq x y z
N MET A 1 4.35 -1.26 -19.14
CA MET A 1 4.01 -0.37 -18.01
C MET A 1 4.94 -0.74 -16.88
N ASN A 2 5.66 0.19 -16.23
CA ASN A 2 6.62 -0.23 -15.18
C ASN A 2 5.88 -0.85 -13.97
N THR A 3 6.61 -1.60 -13.13
CA THR A 3 6.04 -2.33 -11.98
C THR A 3 5.34 -1.42 -10.97
N PHE A 4 5.78 -0.17 -10.84
CA PHE A 4 5.18 0.79 -9.91
C PHE A 4 3.82 1.31 -10.40
N GLU A 5 3.70 1.61 -11.70
CA GLU A 5 2.42 1.98 -12.31
C GLU A 5 1.43 0.81 -12.30
N GLN A 6 1.90 -0.42 -12.55
CA GLN A 6 1.09 -1.63 -12.39
C GLN A 6 0.58 -1.78 -10.95
N PHE A 7 1.44 -1.55 -9.97
CA PHE A 7 1.08 -1.63 -8.56
C PHE A 7 0.01 -0.61 -8.19
N LYS A 8 0.18 0.68 -8.52
CA LYS A 8 -0.82 1.72 -8.27
C LYS A 8 -2.17 1.42 -8.92
N ALA A 9 -2.15 0.89 -10.15
CA ALA A 9 -3.37 0.50 -10.85
C ALA A 9 -4.11 -0.63 -10.12
N GLN A 10 -3.39 -1.66 -9.66
CA GLN A 10 -3.99 -2.77 -8.90
C GLN A 10 -4.52 -2.33 -7.53
N VAL A 11 -3.77 -1.49 -6.82
CA VAL A 11 -4.23 -0.90 -5.55
C VAL A 11 -5.50 -0.09 -5.76
N THR A 12 -5.53 0.79 -6.76
CA THR A 12 -6.69 1.63 -7.06
C THR A 12 -7.90 0.77 -7.42
N GLN A 13 -7.72 -0.22 -8.30
CA GLN A 13 -8.79 -1.13 -8.71
C GLN A 13 -9.38 -1.91 -7.53
N HIS A 14 -8.52 -2.48 -6.67
CA HIS A 14 -8.98 -3.23 -5.51
C HIS A 14 -9.63 -2.32 -4.46
N ALA A 15 -9.00 -1.17 -4.15
CA ALA A 15 -9.50 -0.23 -3.16
C ALA A 15 -10.87 0.37 -3.53
N CYS A 16 -11.19 0.51 -4.82
CA CYS A 16 -12.52 0.90 -5.29
C CYS A 16 -13.63 -0.11 -4.88
N GLY A 17 -13.28 -1.37 -4.66
CA GLY A 17 -14.21 -2.43 -4.24
C GLY A 17 -14.35 -2.58 -2.73
N LEU A 18 -13.54 -1.87 -1.93
CA LEU A 18 -13.62 -1.95 -0.47
C LEU A 18 -14.89 -1.28 0.06
N GLY A 19 -15.43 -1.85 1.14
CA GLY A 19 -16.59 -1.28 1.82
C GLY A 19 -16.30 0.12 2.40
N PRO A 20 -17.30 1.02 2.43
CA PRO A 20 -17.10 2.39 2.93
C PRO A 20 -16.69 2.42 4.40
N GLU A 21 -17.19 1.51 5.24
CA GLU A 21 -16.80 1.41 6.65
C GLU A 21 -15.32 1.01 6.81
N GLN A 22 -14.84 0.09 5.98
CA GLN A 22 -13.45 -0.35 6.01
C GLN A 22 -12.50 0.78 5.60
N LEU A 23 -12.82 1.49 4.51
CA LEU A 23 -12.07 2.67 4.08
C LEU A 23 -12.09 3.78 5.14
N ALA A 24 -13.25 4.06 5.73
CA ALA A 24 -13.39 5.05 6.79
C ALA A 24 -12.51 4.72 8.01
N GLY A 25 -12.39 3.44 8.37
CA GLY A 25 -11.49 2.98 9.43
C GLY A 25 -10.04 3.36 9.17
N TYR A 26 -9.52 3.11 7.96
CA TYR A 26 -8.15 3.47 7.62
C TYR A 26 -7.96 5.00 7.49
N TRP A 27 -8.89 5.69 6.85
CA TRP A 27 -8.80 7.15 6.62
C TRP A 27 -8.96 7.95 7.91
N GLY A 28 -9.72 7.44 8.88
CA GLY A 28 -9.74 8.00 10.23
C GLY A 28 -8.34 8.09 10.83
N ARG A 29 -7.50 7.07 10.63
CA ARG A 29 -6.10 7.06 11.10
C ARG A 29 -5.21 8.04 10.35
N SER A 30 -5.46 8.29 9.07
CA SER A 30 -4.78 9.38 8.36
C SER A 30 -5.00 10.75 9.03
N THR A 31 -6.07 10.90 9.81
CA THR A 31 -6.39 12.16 10.50
C THR A 31 -5.87 12.22 11.92
N SER A 32 -5.79 11.11 12.66
CA SER A 32 -5.45 11.11 14.10
C SER A 32 -4.20 10.31 14.46
N GLY A 33 -3.65 9.53 13.53
CA GLY A 33 -2.53 8.63 13.79
C GLY A 33 -1.20 9.35 13.94
N GLU A 34 -0.22 8.58 14.41
CA GLU A 34 1.18 9.00 14.51
C GLU A 34 1.83 9.03 13.13
N CYS A 35 2.77 9.95 12.94
CA CYS A 35 3.57 10.05 11.73
C CYS A 35 4.93 10.64 12.05
N VAL A 36 5.99 10.12 11.42
CA VAL A 36 7.38 10.60 11.59
C VAL A 36 7.75 11.75 10.66
N SER A 37 6.96 12.04 9.62
CA SER A 37 7.34 13.04 8.62
C SER A 37 7.11 14.47 9.14
N PRO A 38 8.10 15.36 9.20
CA PRO A 38 7.93 16.72 9.71
C PRO A 38 6.92 17.58 8.92
N SER A 39 6.58 17.18 7.70
CA SER A 39 5.57 17.84 6.85
C SER A 39 4.23 17.09 6.82
N TYR A 40 4.01 16.10 7.69
CA TYR A 40 2.81 15.25 7.63
C TYR A 40 1.53 16.06 7.82
N GLU A 41 1.55 17.18 8.55
CA GLU A 41 0.35 17.97 8.86
C GLU A 41 -0.39 18.42 7.61
N VAL A 42 0.35 18.72 6.52
CA VAL A 42 -0.23 19.11 5.23
C VAL A 42 -0.99 17.94 4.58
N PHE A 43 -0.53 16.73 4.83
CA PHE A 43 -1.09 15.50 4.27
C PHE A 43 -2.04 14.79 5.24
N ARG A 44 -2.16 15.23 6.49
CA ARG A 44 -3.07 14.65 7.47
C ARG A 44 -4.51 14.68 6.93
N GLY A 45 -5.18 13.54 6.89
CA GLY A 45 -6.53 13.40 6.32
C GLY A 45 -6.60 13.62 4.80
N TYR A 46 -5.50 13.50 4.06
CA TYR A 46 -5.50 13.59 2.60
C TYR A 46 -6.59 12.72 1.91
N PRO A 47 -6.76 11.42 2.26
CA PRO A 47 -7.75 10.59 1.58
C PRO A 47 -9.20 11.04 1.76
N THR A 48 -9.52 11.87 2.76
CA THR A 48 -10.89 12.40 2.95
C THR A 48 -11.17 13.64 2.10
N ARG A 49 -10.13 14.26 1.53
CA ARG A 49 -10.20 15.47 0.71
C ARG A 49 -10.01 15.21 -0.78
N HIS A 50 -9.43 14.06 -1.13
CA HIS A 50 -9.03 13.74 -2.49
C HIS A 50 -9.66 12.43 -2.97
N PRO A 51 -9.91 12.30 -4.29
CA PRO A 51 -10.30 11.02 -4.87
C PRO A 51 -9.30 9.90 -4.56
N LEU A 52 -9.79 8.67 -4.49
CA LEU A 52 -8.96 7.49 -4.20
C LEU A 52 -7.76 7.35 -5.15
N ALA A 53 -7.94 7.61 -6.45
CA ALA A 53 -6.84 7.54 -7.41
C ALA A 53 -5.74 8.57 -7.11
N GLU A 54 -6.10 9.83 -6.80
CA GLU A 54 -5.13 10.86 -6.40
C GLU A 54 -4.44 10.50 -5.07
N PHE A 55 -5.19 9.94 -4.13
CA PHE A 55 -4.62 9.44 -2.89
C PHE A 55 -3.58 8.34 -3.14
N VAL A 56 -3.88 7.34 -3.96
CA VAL A 56 -2.94 6.25 -4.28
C VAL A 56 -1.69 6.79 -4.97
N GLU A 57 -1.83 7.75 -5.89
CA GLU A 57 -0.69 8.42 -6.51
C GLU A 57 0.24 9.10 -5.49
N MET A 58 -0.34 9.71 -4.46
CA MET A 58 0.42 10.40 -3.41
C MET A 58 0.98 9.47 -2.33
N ALA A 59 0.24 8.42 -1.97
CA ALA A 59 0.58 7.52 -0.87
C ALA A 59 1.46 6.34 -1.29
N ALA A 60 1.48 6.00 -2.59
CA ALA A 60 2.31 4.91 -3.09
C ALA A 60 3.79 5.24 -2.90
N SER A 61 4.54 4.29 -2.36
CA SER A 61 5.95 4.48 -2.08
C SER A 61 6.78 3.27 -2.51
N ARG A 62 8.07 3.53 -2.69
CA ARG A 62 9.08 2.53 -3.03
C ARG A 62 10.12 2.55 -1.93
N ASN A 63 10.21 1.45 -1.20
CA ASN A 63 11.06 1.32 -0.04
C ASN A 63 12.22 0.37 -0.32
N GLY A 64 13.44 0.83 -0.05
CA GLY A 64 14.64 0.00 -0.06
C GLY A 64 14.76 -0.87 1.20
N ILE A 65 13.75 -1.69 1.46
CA ILE A 65 13.66 -2.61 2.60
C ILE A 65 13.60 -4.04 2.06
N ARG A 66 14.27 -4.98 2.72
CA ARG A 66 14.20 -6.40 2.34
C ARG A 66 12.77 -6.90 2.50
N PRO A 67 12.20 -7.60 1.51
CA PRO A 67 10.84 -8.12 1.61
C PRO A 67 10.57 -8.99 2.83
N ASP A 68 11.53 -9.81 3.25
CA ASP A 68 11.38 -10.66 4.45
C ASP A 68 11.20 -9.83 5.73
N ASP A 69 11.89 -8.69 5.83
CA ASP A 69 11.81 -7.80 6.99
C ASP A 69 10.49 -7.01 6.99
N TYR A 70 9.99 -6.65 5.80
CA TYR A 70 8.77 -5.84 5.67
C TYR A 70 7.49 -6.68 5.68
N LEU A 71 7.46 -7.79 4.92
CA LEU A 71 6.28 -8.63 4.74
C LEU A 71 6.22 -9.79 5.75
N GLY A 72 7.32 -10.10 6.45
CA GLY A 72 7.43 -11.31 7.26
C GLY A 72 6.32 -11.47 8.31
N ASP A 73 6.05 -10.41 9.09
CA ASP A 73 4.97 -10.44 10.09
C ASP A 73 3.58 -10.28 9.45
N LEU A 74 3.48 -9.47 8.40
CA LEU A 74 2.23 -9.25 7.66
C LEU A 74 1.68 -10.55 7.06
N LEU A 75 2.54 -11.37 6.45
CA LEU A 75 2.16 -12.62 5.81
C LEU A 75 1.75 -13.72 6.81
N ARG A 76 2.06 -13.57 8.10
CA ARG A 76 1.56 -14.47 9.16
C ARG A 76 0.09 -14.20 9.50
N GLY A 77 -0.39 -12.99 9.22
CA GLY A 77 -1.78 -12.59 9.43
C GLY A 77 -2.68 -12.81 8.21
N PRO A 78 -3.98 -12.44 8.33
CA PRO A 78 -4.91 -12.44 7.20
C PRO A 78 -4.43 -11.52 6.08
N HIS A 79 -4.39 -12.05 4.86
CA HIS A 79 -4.01 -11.31 3.66
C HIS A 79 -4.71 -11.86 2.42
N GLU A 80 -4.77 -11.03 1.40
CA GLU A 80 -5.35 -11.35 0.09
C GLU A 80 -4.33 -11.07 -1.00
N VAL A 81 -4.31 -11.88 -2.06
CA VAL A 81 -3.55 -11.57 -3.28
C VAL A 81 -4.53 -10.91 -4.25
N VAL A 82 -4.36 -9.61 -4.47
CA VAL A 82 -5.31 -8.77 -5.23
C VAL A 82 -4.90 -8.56 -6.69
N GLY A 83 -3.72 -9.03 -7.04
CA GLY A 83 -3.17 -8.96 -8.38
C GLY A 83 -1.73 -9.44 -8.43
N SER A 84 -1.10 -9.23 -9.57
CA SER A 84 0.31 -9.55 -9.77
C SER A 84 0.99 -8.60 -10.72
N LEU A 85 2.24 -8.25 -10.43
CA LEU A 85 3.10 -7.43 -11.27
C LEU A 85 3.88 -8.34 -12.21
N THR A 86 4.02 -7.91 -13.46
CA THR A 86 4.93 -8.50 -14.43
C THR A 86 6.14 -7.59 -14.58
N ASP A 87 7.32 -8.13 -14.28
CA ASP A 87 8.57 -7.47 -14.57
C ASP A 87 9.00 -7.83 -16.00
N ASP A 88 9.05 -6.82 -16.88
CA ASP A 88 9.49 -6.97 -18.27
C ASP A 88 11.00 -7.31 -18.37
N SER A 89 11.75 -7.23 -17.27
CA SER A 89 13.21 -7.43 -17.22
C SER A 89 13.67 -8.79 -16.69
N THR A 90 12.78 -9.58 -16.10
CA THR A 90 13.03 -10.96 -15.70
C THR A 90 12.24 -11.94 -16.58
N SER A 91 12.67 -13.21 -16.59
CA SER A 91 12.03 -14.27 -17.39
C SER A 91 10.49 -14.21 -17.25
N PRO A 92 9.73 -14.43 -18.34
CA PRO A 92 8.27 -14.19 -18.44
C PRO A 92 7.37 -15.07 -17.54
N ALA A 93 7.93 -15.70 -16.50
CA ALA A 93 7.26 -16.63 -15.59
C ALA A 93 7.18 -16.13 -14.13
N ALA A 94 7.95 -15.10 -13.72
CA ALA A 94 7.93 -14.62 -12.34
C ALA A 94 6.84 -13.54 -12.15
N SER A 95 5.63 -14.01 -11.85
CA SER A 95 4.52 -13.14 -11.43
C SER A 95 4.73 -12.72 -9.97
N LEU A 96 4.85 -11.42 -9.71
CA LEU A 96 5.10 -10.87 -8.38
C LEU A 96 3.77 -10.50 -7.70
N PRO A 97 3.32 -11.19 -6.65
CA PRO A 97 2.01 -10.94 -6.05
C PRO A 97 1.91 -9.55 -5.42
N VAL A 98 0.75 -8.92 -5.59
CA VAL A 98 0.34 -7.74 -4.83
C VAL A 98 -0.56 -8.21 -3.70
N TYR A 99 -0.11 -7.98 -2.48
CA TYR A 99 -0.83 -8.34 -1.27
C TYR A 99 -1.66 -7.17 -0.75
N PHE A 100 -2.82 -7.48 -0.19
CA PHE A 100 -3.60 -6.59 0.65
C PHE A 100 -3.74 -7.19 2.06
N PHE A 101 -3.43 -6.38 3.06
CA PHE A 101 -3.48 -6.74 4.48
C PHE A 101 -4.62 -5.97 5.15
N PRO A 102 -5.85 -6.53 5.21
CA PRO A 102 -7.03 -5.80 5.70
C PRO A 102 -6.96 -5.43 7.18
N GLY A 103 -6.18 -6.15 8.00
CA GLY A 103 -6.00 -5.78 9.41
C GLY A 103 -5.26 -4.44 9.59
N ALA A 104 -4.35 -4.12 8.67
CA ALA A 104 -3.52 -2.91 8.74
C ALA A 104 -3.91 -1.85 7.71
N GLY A 105 -4.64 -2.22 6.65
CA GLY A 105 -4.92 -1.35 5.51
C GLY A 105 -3.67 -1.07 4.69
N ILE A 106 -2.81 -2.08 4.50
CA ILE A 106 -1.56 -1.99 3.73
C ILE A 106 -1.71 -2.78 2.44
N TYR A 107 -1.32 -2.17 1.32
CA TYR A 107 -0.98 -2.90 0.10
C TYR A 107 0.53 -3.01 0.01
N ALA A 108 1.06 -4.16 -0.38
CA ALA A 108 2.49 -4.29 -0.62
C ALA A 108 2.85 -5.34 -1.67
N ALA A 109 3.98 -5.14 -2.34
CA ALA A 109 4.53 -6.07 -3.31
C ALA A 109 6.06 -6.08 -3.24
N ALA A 110 6.65 -7.27 -3.17
CA ALA A 110 8.09 -7.45 -3.27
C ALA A 110 8.50 -7.39 -4.75
N VAL A 111 9.31 -6.40 -5.13
CA VAL A 111 9.75 -6.22 -6.54
C VAL A 111 11.20 -6.60 -6.76
N SER A 112 11.97 -6.79 -5.68
CA SER A 112 13.27 -7.45 -5.67
C SER A 112 13.58 -7.95 -4.26
N ASP A 113 14.72 -8.61 -4.05
CA ASP A 113 15.18 -9.07 -2.73
C ASP A 113 15.50 -7.91 -1.74
N THR A 114 15.47 -6.67 -2.21
CA THR A 114 15.80 -5.47 -1.42
C THR A 114 14.80 -4.33 -1.59
N GLU A 115 13.69 -4.54 -2.29
CA GLU A 115 12.73 -3.47 -2.59
C GLU A 115 11.28 -3.94 -2.46
N VAL A 116 10.50 -3.13 -1.74
CA VAL A 116 9.06 -3.31 -1.57
C VAL A 116 8.34 -2.05 -2.03
N LEU A 117 7.27 -2.24 -2.79
CA LEU A 117 6.29 -1.20 -3.07
C LEU A 117 5.18 -1.29 -2.04
N ASP A 118 4.68 -0.17 -1.54
CA ASP A 118 3.55 -0.16 -0.62
C ASP A 118 2.60 1.02 -0.82
N VAL A 119 1.38 0.87 -0.30
CA VAL A 119 0.42 1.95 -0.06
C VAL A 119 -0.20 1.69 1.31
N TRP A 120 -0.11 2.65 2.21
CA TRP A 120 -0.84 2.61 3.47
C TRP A 120 -2.13 3.40 3.31
N MET A 121 -3.28 2.77 3.52
CA MET A 121 -4.56 3.45 3.47
C MET A 121 -4.72 4.49 4.59
N SER A 122 -3.87 4.43 5.63
CA SER A 122 -3.75 5.43 6.69
C SER A 122 -2.76 6.56 6.37
N TRP A 123 -2.08 6.56 5.23
CA TRP A 123 -1.06 7.56 4.88
C TRP A 123 -1.60 8.99 5.08
N PRO A 124 -0.79 9.91 5.65
CA PRO A 124 0.63 9.79 5.97
C PRO A 124 0.93 9.09 7.30
N CYS A 125 -0.10 8.73 8.05
CA CYS A 125 0.04 8.16 9.38
C CYS A 125 0.30 6.65 9.33
N TYR A 126 0.90 6.14 10.41
CA TYR A 126 1.16 4.73 10.56
C TYR A 126 -0.14 3.90 10.52
N PRO A 127 -0.08 2.72 9.89
CA PRO A 127 -1.12 1.71 9.99
C PRO A 127 -1.40 1.31 11.45
N GLU A 128 -2.52 0.64 11.67
CA GLU A 128 -2.82 0.08 13.00
C GLU A 128 -1.77 -0.96 13.40
N ASN A 129 -1.20 -0.81 14.61
CA ASN A 129 -0.24 -1.74 15.20
C ASN A 129 1.09 -1.92 14.41
N TRP A 130 1.54 -0.89 13.72
CA TRP A 130 2.80 -0.87 12.94
C TRP A 130 3.90 -0.04 13.60
#